data_AF-A0A4S4FJQ7-F1
#
_entry.id   AF-A0A4S4FJQ7-F1
#
_cell.length_a   1.000
_cell.length_b   1.000
_cell.length_c   1.000
_cell.angle_alpha   90.00
_cell.angle_beta   90.00
_cell.angle_gamma   90.00
#
_symmetry.space_group_name_H-M   'P 1'
#
loop_
_entity.id
_entity.type
_entity.pdbx_description
1 polymer ?
#
loop_
_entity_poly.entity_id
_entity_poly.type
_entity_poly.pdbx_seq_one_letter_code
_entity_poly.pdbx_strand_id
1 'polypeptide(L)' 'MDDFWLNALWSITPTVLVGLLFWYIMRALIRSDRTERKVYSEIEAEERAKLGHEQPARDKPAT' A
#
# COMPACT_ATOMS: atom_id res chain seq x y z
N MET A 1 -1.41 -12.44 -44.15
CA MET A 1 -0.34 -11.99 -43.23
C MET A 1 -0.91 -11.54 -41.89
N ASP A 2 -2.08 -10.90 -41.88
CA ASP A 2 -2.75 -10.41 -40.66
C ASP A 2 -3.11 -11.53 -39.68
N ASP A 3 -3.56 -12.69 -40.17
CA ASP A 3 -3.88 -13.85 -39.32
C ASP A 3 -2.67 -14.41 -38.56
N PHE A 4 -1.47 -14.34 -39.14
CA PHE A 4 -0.25 -14.81 -38.49
C PHE A 4 0.11 -13.91 -37.30
N TRP A 5 0.02 -12.59 -37.49
CA TRP A 5 0.27 -11.62 -36.43
C TRP A 5 -0.83 -11.63 -35.36
N LEU A 6 -2.10 -11.80 -35.74
CA LEU A 6 -3.22 -11.97 -34.81
C LEU A 6 -3.05 -13.23 -33.95
N ASN A 7 -2.74 -14.36 -34.56
CA ASN A 7 -2.51 -15.62 -33.82
C ASN A 7 -1.29 -15.52 -32.90
N ALA A 8 -0.20 -14.89 -33.36
CA ALA A 8 0.96 -14.64 -32.52
C ALA A 8 0.60 -13.79 -31.29
N LEU A 9 -0.16 -12.71 -31.46
CA LEU A 9 -0.61 -11.87 -30.36
C LEU A 9 -1.53 -12.63 -29.38
N TRP A 10 -2.47 -13.42 -29.89
CA TRP A 10 -3.35 -14.25 -29.06
C TRP A 10 -2.59 -15.29 -28.23
N SER A 11 -1.51 -15.86 -28.77
CA SER A 11 -0.69 -16.85 -28.05
C SER A 11 0.13 -16.27 -26.89
N ILE A 12 0.61 -15.02 -27.01
CA ILE A 12 1.38 -14.36 -25.95
C ILE A 12 0.49 -13.60 -24.95
N THR A 13 -0.74 -13.26 -25.34
CA THR A 13 -1.73 -12.60 -24.47
C THR A 13 -1.89 -13.29 -23.09
N PRO A 14 -2.07 -14.62 -22.98
CA PRO A 14 -2.25 -15.25 -21.66
C PRO A 14 -1.05 -15.10 -20.73
N THR A 15 0.19 -15.15 -21.23
CA THR A 15 1.38 -15.03 -20.38
C THR A 15 1.57 -13.59 -19.90
N VAL A 16 1.33 -12.61 -20.78
CA VAL A 16 1.36 -11.18 -20.44
C VAL A 16 0.27 -10.85 -19.42
N LEU A 17 -0.95 -11.39 -19.59
CA LEU A 17 -2.05 -11.20 -18.65
C LEU A 17 -1.69 -11.68 -17.24
N VAL A 18 -1.12 -12.88 -17.13
CA VAL A 18 -0.69 -13.42 -15.83
C VAL A 18 0.43 -12.56 -15.23
N GLY A 19 1.41 -12.12 -16.05
CA GLY A 19 2.47 -11.24 -15.60
C GLY A 19 1.96 -9.88 -15.11
N LEU A 20 1.01 -9.28 -15.82
CA LEU A 20 0.36 -8.03 -15.43
C LEU A 20 -0.45 -8.18 -14.15
N LEU A 21 -1.20 -9.27 -14.01
CA LEU A 21 -1.96 -9.57 -12.81
C LEU A 21 -1.02 -9.75 -11.61
N PHE A 22 0.05 -10.52 -11.78
CA PHE A 22 1.06 -10.72 -10.74
C PHE A 22 1.72 -9.39 -10.33
N TRP A 23 2.15 -8.59 -11.30
CA TRP A 23 2.71 -7.26 -11.05
C TRP A 23 1.72 -6.35 -10.33
N TYR A 24 0.45 -6.37 -10.73
CA TYR A 24 -0.61 -5.60 -10.08
C TYR A 24 -0.81 -6.02 -8.62
N ILE A 25 -0.84 -7.32 -8.34
CA ILE A 25 -0.94 -7.86 -6.97
C ILE A 25 0.26 -7.43 -6.14
N MET A 26 1.49 -7.63 -6.65
CA MET A 26 2.71 -7.20 -5.94
C MET A 26 2.72 -5.70 -5.67
N ARG A 27 2.32 -4.89 -6.65
CA ARG A 27 2.19 -3.44 -6.51
C ARG A 27 1.13 -3.05 -5.48
N ALA A 28 -0.01 -3.74 -5.48
CA ALA A 28 -1.10 -3.50 -4.54
C ALA A 28 -0.67 -3.81 -3.11
N LEU A 29 0.01 -4.93 -2.88
CA LEU A 29 0.53 -5.32 -1.56
C LEU A 29 1.53 -4.27 -1.03
N ILE A 30 2.52 -3.88 -1.84
CA ILE A 30 3.52 -2.86 -1.45
C ILE A 30 2.86 -1.51 -1.17
N ARG A 31 1.80 -1.16 -1.91
CA ARG A 31 1.06 0.10 -1.70
C ARG A 31 0.15 0.04 -0.47
N SER A 32 -0.45 -1.11 -0.17
CA SER A 32 -1.34 -1.32 0.97
C SER A 32 -0.61 -1.13 2.30
N ASP A 33 0.60 -1.69 2.45
CA ASP A 33 1.44 -1.55 3.66
C ASP A 33 1.73 -0.07 4.00
N ARG A 34 1.79 0.81 2.99
CA ARG A 34 1.98 2.26 3.18
C ARG A 34 0.70 3.01 3.57
N THR A 35 -0.48 2.48 3.26
CA THR A 35 -1.75 3.10 3.63
C THR A 35 -2.08 2.81 5.08
N GLU A 36 -1.84 1.59 5.56
CA GLU A 36 -2.11 1.20 6.94
C GLU A 36 -1.36 2.09 7.94
N ARG A 37 -0.08 2.36 7.70
CA ARG A 37 0.72 3.27 8.56
C ARG A 37 0.17 4.69 8.62
N LYS A 38 -0.42 5.20 7.53
CA LYS A 38 -0.97 6.56 7.50
C LYS A 38 -2.29 6.65 8.25
N VAL A 39 -3.16 5.66 8.07
CA VAL A 39 -4.47 5.61 8.73
C VAL A 39 -4.30 5.46 10.26
N TYR A 40 -3.35 4.63 10.73
CA TYR A 40 -3.05 4.56 12.17
C TYR A 40 -2.55 5.89 12.75
N SER A 41 -1.67 6.61 12.04
CA SER A 41 -1.17 7.90 12.52
C SER A 41 -2.23 9.01 12.55
N GLU A 42 -3.19 8.95 11.62
CA GLU A 42 -4.28 9.91 11.53
C GLU A 42 -5.33 9.66 12.62
N ILE A 43 -5.64 8.39 12.90
CA ILE A 43 -6.52 7.99 14.01
C ILE A 43 -5.89 8.33 15.36
N GLU A 44 -4.59 8.09 15.57
CA GLU A 44 -3.93 8.45 16.83
C GLU A 44 -3.86 9.97 17.03
N ALA A 45 -3.65 10.75 15.96
CA ALA A 45 -3.69 12.21 16.02
C ALA A 45 -5.09 12.74 16.34
N GLU A 46 -6.13 12.11 15.80
CA GLU A 46 -7.52 12.46 16.07
C GLU A 46 -7.94 12.04 17.49
N GLU A 47 -7.48 10.89 17.99
CA GLU A 47 -7.65 10.48 19.39
C GLU A 47 -6.93 11.45 20.34
N ARG A 48 -5.70 11.88 20.03
CA ARG A 48 -4.98 12.92 20.81
C ARG A 48 -5.70 14.27 20.79
N ALA A 49 -6.28 14.65 19.65
CA ALA A 49 -7.04 15.90 19.53
C ALA A 49 -8.38 15.82 20.28
N LYS A 50 -9.04 14.66 20.29
CA LYS A 50 -10.29 14.43 21.04
C LYS A 50 -10.06 14.21 22.54
N LEU A 51 -8.91 13.69 22.95
CA LEU A 51 -8.59 13.39 24.34
C LEU A 51 -8.11 14.59 25.16
N GLY A 52 -7.76 15.72 24.54
CA GLY A 52 -7.62 17.02 25.22
C GLY A 52 -6.69 17.13 26.44
N HIS A 53 -5.97 16.08 26.86
CA HIS A 53 -5.26 16.05 28.14
C HIS A 53 -3.92 15.32 28.06
N GLU A 54 -2.88 16.13 28.29
CA GLU A 54 -1.58 15.86 28.91
C GLU A 54 -1.07 14.41 28.96
N GLN A 55 0.05 14.18 28.26
CA GLN A 55 1.13 13.44 28.91
C GLN A 55 1.93 14.44 29.76
N PRO A 56 1.90 14.40 31.10
CA PRO A 56 3.05 14.82 31.86
C PRO A 56 4.06 13.68 31.71
N ALA A 57 4.80 13.67 30.59
CA ALA A 57 5.98 12.84 30.46
C ALA A 57 7.03 13.39 31.43
N ARG A 58 6.88 12.94 32.69
CA ARG A 58 7.86 12.87 33.75
C ARG A 58 9.04 13.79 33.55
N ASP A 59 8.96 14.92 34.22
CA ASP A 59 10.09 15.40 34.99
C ASP A 59 10.60 14.22 35.84
N LYS A 60 11.69 13.58 35.41
CA LYS A 60 12.54 12.79 36.28
C LYS A 60 13.94 13.40 36.20
N PRO A 61 14.50 13.73 37.37
CA PRO A 61 15.51 14.76 37.51
C PRO A 61 16.87 14.29 37.00
N ALA A 62 17.69 15.28 36.65
CA ALA A 62 19.13 15.11 36.53
C ALA A 62 19.70 14.43 37.78
N THR A 63 20.38 13.30 37.58
CA THR A 63 21.36 12.72 38.50
C THR A 63 22.55 12.27 37.68
#